data_AF-A0A660YJN5-F1
#
_entry.id   AF-A0A660YJN5-F1
#
_cell.length_a   1.000
_cell.length_b   1.000
_cell.length_c   1.000
_cell.angle_alpha   90.00
_cell.angle_beta   90.00
_cell.angle_gamma   90.00
#
_symmetry.space_group_name_H-M   'P 1'
#
loop_
_entity.id
_entity.type
_entity.pdbx_description
1 polymer ?
#
loop_
_entity_poly.entity_id
_entity_poly.type
_entity_poly.pdbx_seq_one_letter_code
_entity_poly.pdbx_strand_id
1 'polypeptide(L)'
;MYRIGVSSLPLVTVVSLFTGAVSSWQAAYQFRGVISLDFLGTAVSAAIFIELAPVLTGLVVAGRVGASIAAEIGTMVITEQVDALETLAIDPVRYIAAPRFHAGWIMLPVLVIFSNFLAHLGA
;
A
#
# COMPACT_ATOMS: atom_id res chain seq x y z
N MET A 1 -7.80 10.67 5.01
CA MET A 1 -6.44 10.19 5.38
C MET A 1 -6.47 9.04 6.37
N TYR A 2 -7.15 9.13 7.53
CA TYR A 2 -7.20 8.03 8.52
C TYR A 2 -7.65 6.66 7.97
N ARG A 3 -8.77 6.61 7.23
CA ARG A 3 -9.29 5.37 6.63
C ARG A 3 -8.33 4.74 5.62
N ILE A 4 -7.65 5.54 4.80
CA ILE A 4 -6.74 5.01 3.78
C ILE A 4 -5.38 4.65 4.38
N GLY A 5 -4.81 5.55 5.17
CA GLY A 5 -3.47 5.41 5.72
C GLY A 5 -3.44 4.62 7.02
N VAL A 6 -3.91 5.23 8.11
CA VAL A 6 -3.75 4.70 9.47
C VAL A 6 -4.34 3.30 9.63
N SER A 7 -5.55 3.06 9.10
CA SER A 7 -6.16 1.74 9.22
C SER A 7 -5.56 0.67 8.30
N SER A 8 -4.65 1.05 7.38
CA SER A 8 -3.87 0.10 6.58
C SER A 8 -2.53 -0.26 7.24
N LEU A 9 -2.10 0.45 8.29
CA LEU A 9 -0.82 0.19 8.96
C LEU A 9 -0.66 -1.25 9.44
N PRO A 10 -1.63 -1.89 10.13
CA PRO A 10 -1.43 -3.25 10.64
C PRO A 10 -1.16 -4.25 9.51
N LEU A 11 -1.87 -4.12 8.40
CA LEU A 11 -1.73 -4.99 7.24
C LEU A 11 -0.38 -4.77 6.54
N VAL A 12 0.00 -3.51 6.31
CA VAL A 12 1.31 -3.15 5.73
C VAL A 12 2.44 -3.64 6.61
N THR A 13 2.31 -3.55 7.94
CA THR A 13 3.33 -4.04 8.88
C THR A 13 3.60 -5.53 8.71
N VAL A 14 2.54 -6.34 8.73
CA VAL A 14 2.67 -7.80 8.62
C VAL A 14 3.29 -8.16 7.27
N VAL A 15 2.76 -7.62 6.17
CA VAL A 15 3.27 -7.93 4.82
C VAL A 15 4.74 -7.53 4.69
N SER A 16 5.10 -6.31 5.12
CA SER A 16 6.47 -5.79 4.95
C SER A 16 7.51 -6.59 5.73
N LEU A 17 7.21 -6.94 6.99
CA LEU A 17 8.12 -7.73 7.82
C LEU A 17 8.39 -9.12 7.21
N PHE A 18 7.35 -9.80 6.76
CA PHE A 18 7.51 -11.11 6.13
C PHE A 18 8.18 -11.02 4.76
N THR A 19 7.90 -9.98 3.96
CA THR A 19 8.61 -9.74 2.70
C THR A 19 10.11 -9.59 2.94
N GLY A 20 10.51 -8.78 3.92
CA GLY A 20 11.90 -8.62 4.32
C GLY A 20 12.57 -9.95 4.64
N ALA A 21 12.02 -10.67 5.63
CA ALA A 21 12.57 -11.95 6.09
C ALA A 21 12.69 -13.00 4.98
N VAL A 22 11.65 -13.16 4.16
CA VAL A 22 11.65 -14.13 3.06
C VAL A 22 12.65 -13.74 1.98
N SER A 23 12.72 -12.45 1.62
CA SER A 23 13.65 -11.97 0.60
C SER A 23 15.11 -12.16 1.01
N SER A 24 15.46 -11.85 2.26
CA SER A 24 16.80 -12.10 2.82
C SER A 24 17.16 -13.57 2.82
N TRP A 25 16.25 -14.42 3.33
CA TRP A 25 16.48 -15.85 3.38
C TRP A 25 16.72 -16.45 1.98
N GLN A 26 15.88 -16.06 1.03
CA GLN A 26 15.99 -16.53 -0.35
C GLN A 26 17.27 -16.04 -1.02
N ALA A 27 17.65 -14.78 -0.82
CA ALA A 27 18.88 -14.23 -1.38
C ALA A 27 20.12 -14.90 -0.79
N ALA A 28 20.15 -15.16 0.53
CA ALA A 28 21.25 -15.86 1.20
C ALA A 28 21.44 -17.29 0.65
N TYR A 29 20.33 -18.00 0.41
CA TYR A 29 20.35 -19.32 -0.19
C TYR A 29 20.95 -19.28 -1.62
N GLN A 30 20.55 -18.30 -2.43
CA GLN A 30 21.03 -18.18 -3.82
C GLN A 30 22.48 -17.73 -3.94
N PHE A 31 22.99 -16.96 -2.97
CA PHE A 31 24.38 -16.49 -3.00
C PHE A 31 25.36 -17.58 -2.58
N ARG A 32 24.89 -18.61 -1.86
CA ARG A 32 25.72 -19.66 -1.30
C ARG A 32 26.51 -20.39 -2.39
N GLY A 33 27.83 -20.24 -2.37
CA GLY A 33 28.74 -20.89 -3.32
C GLY A 33 28.88 -20.19 -4.67
N VAL A 34 28.23 -19.03 -4.86
CA VAL A 34 28.30 -18.23 -6.10
C VAL A 34 28.90 -16.85 -5.85
N ILE A 35 28.47 -16.16 -4.79
CA ILE A 35 28.86 -14.77 -4.47
C ILE A 35 29.20 -14.66 -2.98
N SER A 36 30.09 -13.72 -2.60
CA SER A 36 30.32 -13.43 -1.18
C SER A 36 29.03 -12.95 -0.50
N LEU A 37 28.77 -13.47 0.70
CA LEU A 37 27.64 -13.07 1.54
C LEU A 37 27.72 -11.60 1.98
N ASP A 38 28.88 -10.95 1.86
CA ASP A 38 29.05 -9.52 2.15
C ASP A 38 28.17 -8.63 1.26
N PHE A 39 27.85 -9.09 0.04
CA PHE A 39 26.99 -8.35 -0.89
C PHE A 39 25.49 -8.60 -0.67
N LEU A 40 25.12 -9.51 0.23
CA LEU A 40 23.73 -9.91 0.47
C LEU A 40 22.86 -8.71 0.86
N GLY A 41 23.32 -7.92 1.84
CA GLY A 41 22.57 -6.77 2.35
C GLY A 41 22.30 -5.72 1.28
N THR A 42 23.30 -5.45 0.41
CA THR A 42 23.14 -4.49 -0.71
C THR A 42 22.14 -5.00 -1.73
N ALA A 43 22.19 -6.28 -2.10
CA ALA A 43 21.28 -6.86 -3.06
C ALA A 43 19.83 -6.87 -2.55
N VAL A 44 19.61 -7.30 -1.30
CA VAL A 44 18.28 -7.34 -0.68
C VAL A 44 17.73 -5.93 -0.50
N SER A 45 18.53 -4.98 -0.01
CA SER A 45 18.09 -3.60 0.19
C SER A 45 17.66 -2.95 -1.14
N ALA A 46 18.44 -3.14 -2.21
CA ALA A 46 18.10 -2.63 -3.53
C ALA A 46 16.79 -3.22 -4.05
N ALA A 47 16.57 -4.53 -3.91
CA ALA A 47 15.34 -5.20 -4.31
C ALA A 47 14.12 -4.70 -3.52
N ILE A 48 14.27 -4.49 -2.21
CA ILE A 48 13.20 -3.96 -1.35
C ILE A 48 12.82 -2.54 -1.77
N PHE A 49 13.80 -1.64 -1.91
CA PHE A 49 13.55 -0.22 -2.22
C PHE A 49 12.96 0.00 -3.61
N ILE A 50 13.47 -0.70 -4.62
CA ILE A 50 13.10 -0.45 -6.03
C ILE A 50 11.78 -1.13 -6.38
N GLU A 51 11.53 -2.32 -5.84
CA GLU A 51 10.46 -3.18 -6.35
C GLU A 51 9.52 -3.67 -5.25
N LEU A 52 10.03 -4.44 -4.28
CA LEU A 52 9.16 -5.22 -3.40
C LEU A 52 8.30 -4.34 -2.49
N ALA A 53 8.87 -3.36 -1.79
CA ALA A 53 8.09 -2.52 -0.88
C ALA A 53 7.06 -1.64 -1.60
N PRO A 54 7.40 -0.91 -2.69
CA PRO A 54 6.42 -0.14 -3.46
C PRO A 54 5.31 -1.01 -4.07
N VAL A 55 5.67 -2.11 -4.74
CA VAL A 55 4.71 -2.95 -5.48
C VAL A 55 3.75 -3.65 -4.51
N LEU A 56 4.27 -4.29 -3.46
CA LEU A 56 3.43 -5.03 -2.52
C LEU A 56 2.55 -4.10 -1.69
N THR A 57 3.06 -2.95 -1.25
CA THR A 57 2.24 -1.94 -0.56
C THR A 57 1.12 -1.43 -1.47
N GLY A 58 1.45 -1.12 -2.74
CA GLY A 58 0.46 -0.72 -3.74
C GLY A 58 -0.63 -1.75 -3.94
N LEU A 59 -0.26 -3.02 -4.12
CA LEU A 59 -1.19 -4.13 -4.30
C LEU A 59 -2.13 -4.30 -3.10
N VAL A 60 -1.57 -4.31 -1.89
CA VAL A 60 -2.32 -4.50 -0.64
C VAL A 60 -3.29 -3.34 -0.40
N VAL A 61 -2.83 -2.10 -0.58
CA VAL A 61 -3.67 -0.90 -0.41
C VAL A 61 -4.74 -0.86 -1.49
N ALA A 62 -4.43 -1.15 -2.75
CA ALA A 62 -5.41 -1.19 -3.82
C ALA A 62 -6.50 -2.24 -3.56
N GLY A 63 -6.13 -3.44 -3.11
CA GLY A 63 -7.08 -4.50 -2.78
C GLY A 63 -8.01 -4.10 -1.63
N ARG A 64 -7.45 -3.70 -0.49
CA ARG A 64 -8.25 -3.41 0.71
C ARG A 64 -8.98 -2.07 0.65
N VAL A 65 -8.27 -0.99 0.30
CA VAL A 65 -8.84 0.36 0.28
C VAL A 65 -9.69 0.57 -0.97
N GLY A 66 -9.24 0.08 -2.14
CA GLY A 66 -10.01 0.18 -3.38
C GLY A 66 -11.35 -0.55 -3.27
N ALA A 67 -11.37 -1.78 -2.76
CA ALA A 67 -12.62 -2.51 -2.53
C ALA A 67 -13.55 -1.79 -1.53
N SER A 68 -12.99 -1.25 -0.44
CA SER A 68 -13.78 -0.49 0.54
C SER A 68 -14.40 0.78 -0.06
N ILE A 69 -13.66 1.51 -0.90
CA ILE A 69 -14.17 2.72 -1.55
C ILE A 69 -15.25 2.35 -2.57
N ALA A 70 -15.03 1.32 -3.38
CA ALA A 70 -15.99 0.84 -4.36
C ALA A 70 -17.30 0.39 -3.68
N ALA A 71 -17.21 -0.34 -2.57
CA ALA A 71 -18.38 -0.75 -1.79
C ALA A 71 -19.13 0.46 -1.21
N GLU A 72 -18.42 1.43 -0.64
CA GLU A 72 -19.02 2.63 -0.06
C GLU A 72 -19.76 3.47 -1.13
N ILE A 73 -19.13 3.69 -2.29
CA ILE A 73 -19.74 4.38 -3.43
C ILE A 73 -20.94 3.59 -3.97
N GLY A 74 -20.82 2.27 -4.11
CA GLY A 74 -21.93 1.42 -4.54
C GLY A 74 -23.14 1.55 -3.61
N THR A 75 -22.94 1.57 -2.29
CA THR A 75 -24.02 1.82 -1.34
C THR A 75 -24.62 3.21 -1.49
N MET A 76 -23.80 4.25 -1.67
CA MET A 76 -24.30 5.62 -1.89
C MET A 76 -25.15 5.74 -3.16
N VAL A 77 -24.81 5.01 -4.22
CA VAL A 77 -25.62 4.97 -5.46
C VAL A 77 -26.94 4.24 -5.23
N ILE A 78 -26.91 3.05 -4.61
CA ILE A 78 -28.13 2.25 -4.38
C ILE A 78 -29.11 2.95 -3.40
N THR A 79 -28.58 3.77 -2.50
CA THR A 79 -29.39 4.55 -1.54
C THR A 79 -29.73 5.96 -2.04
N GLU A 80 -29.50 6.25 -3.33
CA GLU A 80 -29.80 7.53 -3.99
C GLU A 80 -29.09 8.74 -3.35
N GLN A 81 -28.05 8.53 -2.54
CA GLN A 81 -27.30 9.62 -1.91
C GLN A 81 -26.51 10.43 -2.94
N VAL A 82 -26.08 9.81 -4.04
CA VAL A 82 -25.41 10.52 -5.15
C VAL A 82 -26.40 11.42 -5.88
N ASP A 83 -27.58 10.90 -6.22
CA ASP A 83 -28.64 11.68 -6.88
C ASP A 83 -29.15 12.81 -5.99
N ALA A 84 -29.25 12.57 -4.67
CA ALA A 84 -29.57 13.60 -3.70
C ALA A 84 -28.58 14.78 -3.73
N LEU A 85 -27.27 14.54 -3.89
CA LEU A 85 -26.29 15.62 -4.03
C LEU A 85 -26.49 16.42 -5.32
N GLU A 86 -26.77 15.74 -6.43
CA GLU A 86 -27.03 16.40 -7.71
C GLU A 86 -28.28 17.28 -7.67
N THR A 87 -29.36 16.83 -7.01
CA THR A 87 -30.58 17.65 -6.81
C THR A 87 -30.33 18.89 -5.95
N LEU A 88 -29.34 18.84 -5.06
CA LEU A 88 -28.87 19.97 -4.26
C LEU A 88 -27.86 20.87 -5.01
N ALA A 89 -27.64 20.64 -6.31
CA ALA A 89 -26.64 21.33 -7.13
C ALA A 89 -25.21 21.21 -6.59
N ILE A 90 -24.88 20.09 -5.92
CA ILE A 90 -23.54 19.78 -5.43
C ILE A 90 -22.91 18.75 -6.38
N ASP A 91 -21.73 19.06 -6.93
CA ASP A 91 -20.98 18.12 -7.77
C ASP A 91 -20.49 16.90 -6.94
N PRO A 92 -21.01 15.69 -7.20
CA PRO A 92 -20.64 14.50 -6.43
C PRO A 92 -19.19 14.10 -6.66
N VAL A 93 -18.60 14.36 -7.83
CA VAL A 93 -17.19 14.02 -8.11
C VAL A 93 -16.27 14.83 -7.20
N ARG A 94 -16.49 16.14 -7.14
CA ARG A 94 -15.72 17.03 -6.27
C ARG A 94 -15.96 16.77 -4.78
N TYR A 95 -17.18 16.41 -4.38
CA TYR A 95 -17.52 16.20 -2.97
C TYR A 95 -17.10 14.81 -2.45
N ILE A 96 -17.29 13.76 -3.25
CA ILE A 96 -17.08 12.37 -2.85
C ILE A 96 -15.71 11.85 -3.31
N ALA A 97 -15.42 11.96 -4.61
CA ALA A 97 -14.25 11.31 -5.21
C ALA A 97 -12.94 12.09 -4.95
N ALA A 98 -12.95 13.41 -5.13
CA ALA A 98 -11.73 14.22 -5.02
C ALA A 98 -11.02 14.11 -3.66
N PRO A 99 -11.70 14.19 -2.50
CA PRO A 99 -11.03 14.05 -1.21
C PRO A 99 -10.41 12.67 -1.00
N ARG A 100 -11.06 11.62 -1.52
CA ARG A 100 -10.56 10.23 -1.45
C ARG A 100 -9.34 10.04 -2.34
N PHE A 101 -9.37 10.61 -3.56
CA PHE A 101 -8.22 10.59 -4.47
C PHE A 101 -7.00 11.26 -3.83
N HIS A 102 -7.16 12.47 -3.28
CA HIS A 102 -6.05 13.20 -2.65
C HIS A 102 -5.54 12.47 -1.41
N ALA A 103 -6.43 11.88 -0.62
CA ALA A 103 -6.03 11.04 0.50
C ALA A 103 -5.25 9.80 0.06
N GLY A 104 -5.63 9.16 -1.04
CA GLY A 104 -4.90 8.03 -1.65
C GLY A 104 -3.52 8.44 -2.14
N TRP A 105 -3.47 9.51 -2.92
CA TRP A 105 -2.24 10.06 -3.51
C TRP A 105 -1.20 10.43 -2.45
N ILE A 106 -1.62 11.02 -1.33
CA ILE A 106 -0.71 11.43 -0.26
C ILE A 106 -0.34 10.24 0.64
N MET A 107 -1.31 9.40 1.01
CA MET A 107 -1.04 8.32 1.96
C MET A 107 -0.26 7.15 1.33
N LEU A 108 -0.38 6.91 0.03
CA LEU A 108 0.30 5.77 -0.60
C LEU A 108 1.83 5.89 -0.53
N PRO A 109 2.48 7.01 -0.91
CA PRO A 109 3.93 7.19 -0.71
C PRO A 109 4.35 7.08 0.77
N VAL A 110 3.55 7.62 1.69
CA VAL A 110 3.82 7.52 3.13
C VAL A 110 3.82 6.07 3.60
N LEU A 111 2.87 5.26 3.14
CA LEU A 111 2.81 3.83 3.44
C LEU A 111 3.98 3.06 2.81
N VAL A 112 4.43 3.44 1.61
CA VAL A 112 5.60 2.82 0.96
C VAL A 112 6.90 3.11 1.73
N ILE A 113 7.07 4.34 2.24
CA ILE A 113 8.23 4.69 3.08
C ILE A 113 8.20 3.87 4.39
N PHE A 114 7.02 3.77 5.01
CA PHE A 114 6.83 2.95 6.21
C PHE A 114 7.10 1.47 5.95
N SER A 115 6.60 0.94 4.83
CA SER A 115 6.84 -0.44 4.39
C SER A 115 8.32 -0.71 4.18
N ASN A 116 9.04 0.19 3.51
CA ASN A 116 10.48 0.07 3.31
C ASN A 116 11.23 -0.09 4.63
N PHE A 117 10.94 0.79 5.61
CA PHE A 117 11.58 0.71 6.91
C PHE A 117 11.33 -0.64 7.60
N LEU A 118 10.08 -1.09 7.62
CA LEU A 118 9.72 -2.37 8.25
C LEU A 118 10.28 -3.58 7.51
N ALA A 119 10.30 -3.55 6.18
CA ALA A 119 10.89 -4.62 5.38
C ALA A 119 12.39 -4.78 5.67
N HIS A 120 13.13 -3.68 5.85
CA HIS A 120 14.53 -3.76 6.25
C HIS A 120 14.72 -4.23 7.70
N LEU A 121 13.77 -3.96 8.60
CA LEU A 121 13.82 -4.53 9.96
C LEU A 121 13.54 -6.03 9.99
N GLY A 122 12.73 -6.53 9.06
CA GLY A 122 12.44 -7.96 8.94
C GLY A 122 13.50 -8.73 8.15
N ALA A 123 14.24 -8.05 7.28
CA ALA A 123 15.32 -8.58 6.45
C ALA A 123 16.57 -8.96 7.26
#